data_AF-A0A6N4DQ99-F1
#
_entry.id   AF-A0A6N4DQ99-F1
#
_cell.length_a   1.000
_cell.length_b   1.000
_cell.length_c   1.000
_cell.angle_alpha   90.00
_cell.angle_beta   90.00
_cell.angle_gamma   90.00
#
_symmetry.space_group_name_H-M   'P 1'
#
loop_
_entity.id
_entity.type
_entity.pdbx_description
1 polymer ?
#
loop_
_entity_poly.entity_id
_entity_poly.type
_entity_poly.pdbx_seq_one_letter_code
_entity_poly.pdbx_strand_id
1 'polypeptide(L)'
;MIDPPSPPAPHPAMIQPRDSLATGLNLHSRIHPLRGFGDGTIYIKREDELSAGVTGTKLRKYLSILPAIEARGIDRVVMIGSARSNNLVGLGQLLVERGIAVEAFIKRPGDPTPTGNLLFLRMLLPPEAIHLVAPEEWGAVNARAAAHARRLESRGGRVLVVPEGGDCREALPGILTLAGDLLRNEHESGIRFDDIWIDSGTGISAIGLLLGLRLHQPHPRRLHITLIAGDREAFMERYRRFEHWCATLHGGPLPDPGLEPHFHRPASAASFGSVNACVLEETHRIAREAGILVDPVYSAKHLYTVRQQLRAHPPNRPQLVIYGGGPLGLCGFQSRLAPGLGSAPGNPETLKPSSERKP
;
A
#
# COMPACT_ATOMS: atom_id res chain seq x y z
N MET A 1 5.50 53.94 25.86
CA MET A 1 5.92 52.86 24.95
C MET A 1 5.22 51.61 25.41
N ILE A 2 4.18 51.21 24.70
CA ILE A 2 3.42 49.99 24.97
C ILE A 2 4.02 48.95 24.04
N ASP A 3 4.54 47.85 24.59
CA ASP A 3 5.08 46.75 23.80
C ASP A 3 4.01 46.24 22.83
N PRO A 4 4.39 45.89 21.59
CA PRO A 4 3.46 45.30 20.65
C PRO A 4 2.92 43.98 21.22
N PRO A 5 1.63 43.68 21.02
CA PRO A 5 1.05 42.45 21.52
C PRO A 5 1.77 41.24 20.92
N SER A 6 2.07 40.25 21.77
CA SER A 6 2.59 38.95 21.34
C SER A 6 1.71 38.35 20.24
N PRO A 7 2.28 37.72 19.21
CA PRO A 7 1.50 37.11 18.15
C PRO A 7 0.56 36.04 18.74
N PRO A 8 -0.66 35.89 18.19
CA PRO A 8 -1.60 34.88 18.67
C PRO A 8 -1.00 33.48 18.52
N ALA A 9 -1.25 32.61 19.49
CA ALA A 9 -0.90 31.20 19.39
C ALA A 9 -1.56 30.58 18.14
N PRO A 10 -0.86 29.70 17.39
CA PRO A 10 -1.41 29.11 16.19
C PRO A 10 -2.71 28.36 16.50
N HIS A 11 -3.75 28.65 15.69
CA HIS A 11 -5.02 27.96 15.70
C HIS A 11 -4.79 26.44 15.56
N PRO A 12 -5.51 25.56 16.28
CA PRO A 12 -5.30 24.13 16.16
C PRO A 12 -5.56 23.65 14.72
N ALA A 13 -4.43 23.35 14.05
CA ALA A 13 -4.22 22.51 12.88
C ALA A 13 -4.77 22.96 11.51
N MET A 14 -4.10 23.93 10.88
CA MET A 14 -3.64 23.71 9.50
C MET A 14 -2.16 23.30 9.55
N ILE A 15 -1.92 22.02 9.88
CA ILE A 15 -0.59 21.43 9.71
C ILE A 15 -0.36 21.39 8.19
N GLN A 16 0.67 22.09 7.71
CA GLN A 16 1.02 22.04 6.29
C GLN A 16 1.32 20.59 5.90
N PRO A 17 1.00 20.13 4.67
CA PRO A 17 1.18 18.73 4.29
C PRO A 17 2.58 18.20 4.62
N ARG A 18 3.64 19.02 4.49
CA ARG A 18 5.02 18.65 4.83
C ARG A 18 5.26 18.43 6.33
N ASP A 19 4.65 19.25 7.19
CA ASP A 19 4.80 19.13 8.65
C ASP A 19 4.04 17.91 9.20
N SER A 20 3.13 17.34 8.40
CA SER A 20 2.36 16.15 8.73
C SER A 20 3.00 14.83 8.29
N LEU A 21 4.20 14.85 7.69
CA LEU A 21 4.87 13.65 7.17
C LEU A 21 6.02 13.19 8.07
N ALA A 22 6.19 11.87 8.17
CA ALA A 22 7.27 11.23 8.91
C ALA A 22 8.63 11.56 8.26
N THR A 23 9.36 12.49 8.88
CA THR A 23 10.70 12.90 8.46
C THR A 23 11.66 11.73 8.63
N GLY A 24 12.16 11.17 7.52
CA GLY A 24 13.12 10.05 7.52
C GLY A 24 12.69 8.84 6.69
N LEU A 25 11.41 8.74 6.30
CA LEU A 25 10.98 7.74 5.34
C LEU A 25 11.27 8.20 3.90
N ASN A 26 11.70 7.28 3.04
CA ASN A 26 11.97 7.59 1.64
C ASN A 26 10.67 7.92 0.89
N LEU A 27 10.68 9.04 0.16
CA LEU A 27 9.56 9.52 -0.66
C LEU A 27 9.84 9.44 -2.15
N HIS A 28 11.02 8.98 -2.54
CA HIS A 28 11.52 9.09 -3.90
C HIS A 28 11.83 7.71 -4.44
N SER A 29 11.02 7.28 -5.41
CA SER A 29 11.28 6.10 -6.23
C SER A 29 11.66 6.50 -7.66
N ARG A 30 12.36 5.62 -8.36
CA ARG A 30 12.76 5.86 -9.75
C ARG A 30 11.68 5.48 -10.75
N ILE A 31 11.77 6.06 -11.94
CA ILE A 31 11.07 5.63 -13.16
C ILE A 31 12.10 5.11 -14.15
N HIS A 32 11.82 3.99 -14.81
CA HIS A 32 12.67 3.46 -15.88
C HIS A 32 11.82 2.72 -16.94
N PRO A 33 12.34 2.50 -18.16
CA PRO A 33 11.65 1.69 -19.17
C PRO A 33 11.34 0.27 -18.65
N LEU A 34 10.13 -0.21 -18.91
CA LEU A 34 9.64 -1.53 -18.53
C LEU A 34 9.84 -2.51 -19.69
N ARG A 35 10.82 -3.40 -19.55
CA ARG A 35 11.10 -4.45 -20.57
C ARG A 35 9.98 -5.49 -20.62
N GLY A 36 9.71 -6.02 -21.80
CA GLY A 36 8.66 -7.04 -22.03
C GLY A 36 7.23 -6.48 -22.13
N PHE A 37 7.08 -5.16 -22.27
CA PHE A 37 5.79 -4.45 -22.34
C PHE A 37 5.76 -3.48 -23.53
N GLY A 38 5.78 -3.97 -24.76
CA GLY A 38 5.75 -3.13 -25.97
C GLY A 38 7.15 -2.77 -26.50
N ASP A 39 7.21 -1.69 -27.28
CA ASP A 39 8.37 -1.26 -28.07
C ASP A 39 9.33 -0.28 -27.35
N GLY A 40 9.26 -0.22 -26.01
CA GLY A 40 10.06 0.70 -25.19
C GLY A 40 9.35 2.00 -24.82
N THR A 41 8.07 2.14 -25.18
CA THR A 41 7.20 3.25 -24.78
C THR A 41 6.60 3.10 -23.37
N ILE A 42 6.76 1.95 -22.72
CA ILE A 42 6.20 1.71 -21.39
C ILE A 42 7.27 1.87 -20.32
N TYR A 43 6.93 2.62 -19.28
CA TYR A 43 7.76 2.91 -18.13
C TYR A 43 7.14 2.35 -16.86
N ILE A 44 7.96 2.15 -15.83
CA ILE A 44 7.52 1.66 -14.52
C ILE A 44 8.05 2.58 -13.41
N LYS A 45 7.18 3.00 -12.51
CA LYS A 45 7.54 3.68 -11.25
C LYS A 45 7.68 2.64 -10.13
N ARG A 46 8.87 2.57 -9.55
CA ARG A 46 9.29 1.50 -8.62
C ARG A 46 8.99 1.83 -7.16
N GLU A 47 7.72 1.95 -6.79
CA GLU A 47 7.35 2.27 -5.40
C GLU A 47 7.79 1.17 -4.40
N ASP A 48 8.12 -0.03 -4.89
CA ASP A 48 8.76 -1.08 -4.10
C ASP A 48 10.13 -0.67 -3.52
N GLU A 49 10.82 0.31 -4.14
CA GLU A 49 12.14 0.78 -3.70
C GLU A 49 12.08 1.78 -2.55
N LEU A 50 10.88 2.19 -2.12
CA LEU A 50 10.73 3.11 -1.00
C LEU A 50 11.17 2.49 0.33
N SER A 51 11.04 1.18 0.50
CA SER A 51 11.55 0.45 1.67
C SER A 51 11.57 -1.06 1.42
N ALA A 52 12.60 -1.73 1.95
CA ALA A 52 12.77 -3.18 1.83
C ALA A 52 11.74 -3.97 2.66
N GLY A 53 11.37 -3.47 3.85
CA GLY A 53 10.40 -4.13 4.74
C GLY A 53 8.98 -3.59 4.59
N VAL A 54 8.84 -2.28 4.43
CA VAL A 54 7.56 -1.59 4.36
C VAL A 54 7.22 -1.32 2.91
N THR A 55 6.53 -2.26 2.29
CA THR A 55 6.52 -2.31 0.82
C THR A 55 5.63 -1.24 0.17
N GLY A 56 6.19 -0.58 -0.85
CA GLY A 56 5.39 -0.04 -1.95
C GLY A 56 4.60 1.23 -1.66
N THR A 57 3.50 1.40 -2.40
CA THR A 57 2.56 2.53 -2.25
C THR A 57 1.87 2.60 -0.89
N LYS A 58 2.13 1.63 0.02
CA LYS A 58 1.53 1.55 1.34
C LYS A 58 2.35 2.40 2.31
N LEU A 59 3.67 2.48 2.11
CA LEU A 59 4.55 3.41 2.84
C LEU A 59 4.01 4.83 2.79
N ARG A 60 3.51 5.25 1.62
CA ARG A 60 2.89 6.56 1.40
C ARG A 60 1.80 6.88 2.43
N LYS A 61 0.99 5.90 2.85
CA LYS A 61 -0.06 6.11 3.86
C LYS A 61 0.53 6.38 5.24
N TYR A 62 1.60 5.66 5.56
CA TYR A 62 2.24 5.71 6.88
C TYR A 62 2.98 7.02 7.11
N LEU A 63 3.41 7.66 6.02
CA LEU A 63 4.01 8.99 6.08
C LEU A 63 3.17 9.96 6.92
N SER A 64 1.84 9.93 6.79
CA SER A 64 0.98 10.85 7.55
C SER A 64 0.19 10.18 8.68
N ILE A 65 -0.02 8.86 8.62
CA ILE A 65 -0.65 8.13 9.74
C ILE A 65 0.25 8.15 10.98
N LEU A 66 1.55 7.91 10.83
CA LEU A 66 2.46 7.80 11.97
C LEU A 66 2.62 9.14 12.73
N PRO A 67 2.87 10.28 12.07
CA PRO A 67 2.90 11.57 12.77
C PRO A 67 1.57 11.93 13.41
N ALA A 68 0.43 11.55 12.82
CA ALA A 68 -0.88 11.78 13.43
C ALA A 68 -1.09 10.94 14.71
N ILE A 69 -0.59 9.70 14.74
CA ILE A 69 -0.56 8.84 15.92
C ILE A 69 0.30 9.46 17.02
N GLU A 70 1.52 9.89 16.67
CA GLU A 70 2.48 10.51 17.59
C GLU A 70 1.96 11.83 18.16
N ALA A 71 1.44 12.73 17.32
CA ALA A 71 0.91 14.03 17.73
C ALA A 71 -0.29 13.92 18.69
N ARG A 72 -1.09 12.86 18.56
CA ARG A 72 -2.21 12.57 19.47
C ARG A 72 -1.80 11.79 20.72
N GLY A 73 -0.53 11.40 20.82
CA GLY A 73 -0.01 10.54 21.88
C GLY A 73 -0.69 9.18 21.94
N ILE A 74 -1.13 8.64 20.80
CA ILE A 74 -1.71 7.29 20.75
C ILE A 74 -0.64 6.28 21.18
N ASP A 75 -0.94 5.50 22.21
CA ASP A 75 -0.05 4.47 22.75
C ASP A 75 -0.36 3.07 22.22
N ARG A 76 -1.52 2.91 21.57
CA ARG A 76 -1.96 1.63 21.03
C ARG A 76 -2.75 1.78 19.72
N VAL A 77 -2.48 0.90 18.77
CA VAL A 77 -3.18 0.84 17.48
C VAL A 77 -3.84 -0.53 17.30
N VAL A 78 -5.12 -0.51 16.93
CA VAL A 78 -5.88 -1.70 16.52
C VAL A 78 -6.05 -1.67 15.00
N MET A 79 -5.36 -2.56 14.30
CA MET A 79 -5.40 -2.65 12.84
C MET A 79 -6.38 -3.72 12.35
N ILE A 80 -6.95 -3.53 11.16
CA ILE A 80 -7.89 -4.48 10.55
C ILE A 80 -7.37 -4.92 9.17
N GLY A 81 -7.46 -6.22 8.85
CA GLY A 81 -7.18 -6.69 7.49
C GLY A 81 -7.15 -8.20 7.32
N SER A 82 -6.79 -8.67 6.13
CA SER A 82 -6.60 -10.10 5.88
C SER A 82 -5.24 -10.63 6.37
N ALA A 83 -5.13 -11.94 6.56
CA ALA A 83 -3.87 -12.61 6.91
C ALA A 83 -2.74 -12.43 5.87
N ARG A 84 -3.08 -11.97 4.66
CA ARG A 84 -2.11 -11.69 3.57
C ARG A 84 -1.87 -10.20 3.39
N SER A 85 -2.29 -9.35 4.33
CA SER A 85 -2.23 -7.90 4.18
C SER A 85 -0.81 -7.35 4.31
N ASN A 86 -0.27 -6.80 3.22
CA ASN A 86 0.95 -5.99 3.25
C ASN A 86 0.78 -4.79 4.20
N ASN A 87 -0.46 -4.29 4.37
CA ASN A 87 -0.73 -3.15 5.24
C ASN A 87 -0.53 -3.47 6.72
N LEU A 88 -0.92 -4.67 7.18
CA LEU A 88 -0.76 -5.07 8.58
C LEU A 88 0.71 -5.25 8.93
N VAL A 89 1.50 -5.89 8.04
CA VAL A 89 2.94 -6.08 8.25
C VAL A 89 3.67 -4.74 8.22
N GLY A 90 3.43 -3.91 7.19
CA GLY A 90 4.13 -2.64 7.01
C GLY A 90 3.85 -1.63 8.13
N LEU A 91 2.58 -1.40 8.47
CA LEU A 91 2.22 -0.49 9.56
C LEU A 91 2.62 -1.08 10.92
N GLY A 92 2.39 -2.37 11.14
CA GLY A 92 2.76 -3.04 12.38
C GLY A 92 4.26 -2.95 12.68
N GLN A 93 5.11 -3.16 11.67
CA GLN A 93 6.56 -3.01 11.81
C GLN A 93 6.96 -1.59 12.26
N LEU A 94 6.44 -0.56 11.60
CA LEU A 94 6.77 0.84 11.93
C LEU A 94 6.22 1.29 13.28
N LEU A 95 5.11 0.71 13.73
CA LEU A 95 4.55 0.97 15.06
C LEU A 95 5.37 0.30 16.16
N VAL A 96 5.77 -0.96 15.96
CA VAL A 96 6.66 -1.69 16.89
C VAL A 96 8.01 -0.98 17.01
N GLU A 97 8.58 -0.50 15.90
CA GLU A 97 9.80 0.31 15.89
C GLU A 97 9.70 1.56 16.78
N ARG A 98 8.50 2.14 16.91
CA ARG A 98 8.20 3.34 17.72
C ARG A 98 7.77 3.03 19.15
N GLY A 99 7.77 1.76 19.56
CA GLY A 99 7.29 1.35 20.88
C GLY A 99 5.78 1.52 21.08
N ILE A 100 5.00 1.63 20.01
CA ILE A 100 3.53 1.72 20.06
C ILE A 100 2.96 0.31 20.11
N ALA A 101 2.05 0.03 21.05
CA ALA A 101 1.42 -1.27 21.16
C ALA A 101 0.51 -1.54 19.94
N VAL A 102 0.54 -2.75 19.39
CA VAL A 102 -0.21 -3.10 18.18
C VAL A 102 -1.06 -4.32 18.43
N GLU A 103 -2.33 -4.24 18.05
CA GLU A 103 -3.26 -5.37 17.97
C GLU A 103 -3.85 -5.46 16.55
N ALA A 104 -4.16 -6.67 16.09
CA ALA A 104 -4.64 -6.91 14.73
C ALA A 104 -5.89 -7.79 14.71
N PHE A 105 -6.98 -7.28 14.12
CA PHE A 105 -8.16 -8.06 13.77
C PHE A 105 -7.98 -8.62 12.36
N ILE A 106 -7.85 -9.94 12.27
CA ILE A 106 -7.47 -10.62 11.04
C ILE A 106 -8.61 -11.52 10.57
N LYS A 107 -8.96 -11.42 9.29
CA LYS A 107 -9.90 -12.37 8.68
C LYS A 107 -9.25 -13.75 8.69
N ARG A 108 -9.88 -14.71 9.39
CA ARG A 108 -9.36 -16.07 9.55
C ARG A 108 -9.06 -16.67 8.17
N PRO A 109 -7.80 -17.06 7.89
CA PRO A 109 -7.47 -17.70 6.63
C PRO A 109 -8.00 -19.14 6.62
N GLY A 110 -8.31 -19.66 5.44
CA GLY A 110 -8.70 -21.08 5.29
C GLY A 110 -7.56 -22.04 5.65
N ASP A 111 -6.31 -21.63 5.40
CA ASP A 111 -5.11 -22.33 5.84
C ASP A 111 -4.41 -21.50 6.94
N PRO A 112 -4.30 -22.01 8.18
CA PRO A 112 -3.70 -21.31 9.29
C PRO A 112 -2.16 -21.36 9.31
N THR A 113 -1.53 -22.06 8.36
CA THR A 113 -0.07 -22.19 8.27
C THR A 113 0.57 -20.81 8.15
N PRO A 114 1.48 -20.43 9.08
CA PRO A 114 2.08 -19.11 9.08
C PRO A 114 3.13 -19.02 7.96
N THR A 115 2.69 -18.55 6.79
CA THR A 115 3.54 -18.25 5.64
C THR A 115 3.35 -16.80 5.20
N GLY A 116 4.35 -16.25 4.49
CA GLY A 116 4.34 -14.87 4.01
C GLY A 116 3.96 -13.85 5.10
N ASN A 117 3.01 -12.97 4.79
CA ASN A 117 2.61 -11.88 5.69
C ASN A 117 2.06 -12.37 7.05
N LEU A 118 1.42 -13.54 7.12
CA LEU A 118 0.93 -14.07 8.40
C LEU A 118 2.11 -14.48 9.30
N LEU A 119 3.18 -15.03 8.72
CA LEU A 119 4.40 -15.34 9.45
C LEU A 119 5.02 -14.06 10.00
N PHE A 120 5.24 -13.06 9.15
CA PHE A 120 5.85 -11.80 9.55
C PHE A 120 5.04 -11.10 10.64
N LEU A 121 3.71 -11.12 10.54
CA LEU A 121 2.86 -10.52 11.56
C LEU A 121 2.95 -11.25 12.91
N ARG A 122 3.08 -12.59 12.92
CA ARG A 122 3.31 -13.37 14.15
C ARG A 122 4.70 -13.19 14.74
N MET A 123 5.68 -12.77 13.93
CA MET A 123 7.01 -12.39 14.44
C MET A 123 6.99 -11.00 15.09
N LEU A 124 6.16 -10.09 14.57
CA LEU A 124 6.03 -8.72 15.06
C LEU A 124 5.12 -8.62 16.29
N LEU A 125 4.04 -9.42 16.33
CA LEU A 125 2.99 -9.32 17.35
C LEU A 125 2.90 -10.59 18.18
N PRO A 126 2.72 -10.47 19.51
CA PRO A 126 2.48 -11.64 20.35
C PRO A 126 1.11 -12.26 20.03
N PRO A 127 0.91 -13.58 20.26
CA PRO A 127 -0.32 -14.28 19.87
C PRO A 127 -1.62 -13.64 20.39
N GLU A 128 -1.61 -13.11 21.61
CA GLU A 128 -2.76 -12.45 22.25
C GLU A 128 -3.16 -11.13 21.60
N ALA A 129 -2.26 -10.51 20.84
CA ALA A 129 -2.53 -9.30 20.08
C ALA A 129 -3.19 -9.60 18.71
N ILE A 130 -3.35 -10.87 18.34
CA ILE A 130 -3.93 -11.30 17.07
C ILE A 130 -5.33 -11.86 17.26
N HIS A 131 -6.34 -11.11 16.82
CA HIS A 131 -7.75 -11.45 16.92
C HIS A 131 -8.25 -12.07 15.61
N LEU A 132 -8.35 -13.41 15.54
CA LEU A 132 -8.84 -14.11 14.34
C LEU A 132 -10.38 -14.10 14.26
N VAL A 133 -10.92 -13.35 13.29
CA VAL A 133 -12.36 -13.18 13.06
C VAL A 133 -12.84 -14.15 11.99
N ALA A 134 -13.94 -14.87 12.25
CA ALA A 134 -14.50 -15.80 11.27
C ALA A 134 -15.02 -15.06 10.01
N PRO A 135 -14.97 -15.67 8.81
CA PRO A 135 -15.41 -15.00 7.57
C PRO A 135 -16.84 -14.45 7.62
N GLU A 136 -17.75 -15.17 8.29
CA GLU A 136 -19.17 -14.82 8.42
C GLU A 136 -19.37 -13.60 9.34
N GLU A 137 -18.46 -13.41 10.29
CA GLU A 137 -18.47 -12.29 11.24
C GLU A 137 -17.71 -11.07 10.70
N TRP A 138 -17.02 -11.21 9.55
CA TRP A 138 -16.14 -10.17 9.01
C TRP A 138 -16.89 -8.87 8.70
N GLY A 139 -18.18 -8.96 8.32
CA GLY A 139 -19.00 -7.76 8.07
C GLY A 139 -19.12 -6.83 9.28
N ALA A 140 -18.99 -7.36 10.50
CA ALA A 140 -19.06 -6.59 11.74
C ALA A 140 -17.68 -6.24 12.33
N VAL A 141 -16.58 -6.49 11.60
CA VAL A 141 -15.21 -6.35 12.14
C VAL A 141 -14.91 -4.92 12.62
N ASN A 142 -15.38 -3.89 11.91
CA ASN A 142 -15.17 -2.50 12.31
C ASN A 142 -15.85 -2.19 13.66
N ALA A 143 -17.08 -2.67 13.85
CA ALA A 143 -17.81 -2.49 15.11
C ALA A 143 -17.14 -3.24 16.25
N ARG A 144 -16.63 -4.45 16.00
CA ARG A 144 -15.87 -5.26 16.98
C ARG A 144 -14.57 -4.58 17.40
N ALA A 145 -13.78 -4.09 16.44
CA ALA A 145 -12.55 -3.37 16.69
C ALA A 145 -12.80 -2.07 17.48
N ALA A 146 -13.84 -1.31 17.12
CA ALA A 146 -14.24 -0.11 17.86
C ALA A 146 -14.69 -0.42 19.30
N ALA A 147 -15.47 -1.49 19.50
CA ALA A 147 -15.85 -1.93 20.85
C ALA A 147 -14.65 -2.41 21.67
N HIS A 148 -13.67 -3.05 21.04
CA HIS A 148 -12.43 -3.45 21.68
C HIS A 148 -11.59 -2.23 22.09
N ALA A 149 -11.42 -1.25 21.19
CA ALA A 149 -10.73 0.00 21.48
C ALA A 149 -11.35 0.74 22.69
N ARG A 150 -12.68 0.86 22.75
CA ARG A 150 -13.36 1.48 23.91
C ARG A 150 -13.07 0.79 25.25
N ARG A 151 -12.91 -0.54 25.26
CA ARG A 151 -12.56 -1.29 26.49
C ARG A 151 -11.13 -1.06 26.93
N LEU A 152 -10.23 -0.77 25.99
CA LEU A 152 -8.85 -0.43 26.28
C LEU A 152 -8.75 1.01 26.78
N GLU A 153 -9.51 1.92 26.16
CA GLU A 153 -9.63 3.31 26.61
C GLU A 153 -10.20 3.42 28.03
N SER A 154 -11.20 2.59 28.37
CA SER A 154 -11.73 2.55 29.74
C SER A 154 -10.73 2.05 30.80
N ARG A 155 -9.58 1.51 30.37
CA ARG A 155 -8.46 1.11 31.23
C ARG A 155 -7.31 2.13 31.20
N GLY A 156 -7.51 3.30 30.59
CA GLY A 156 -6.55 4.40 30.55
C GLY A 156 -5.66 4.46 29.31
N GLY A 157 -5.85 3.58 28.32
CA GLY A 157 -5.08 3.62 27.07
C GLY A 157 -5.58 4.67 26.08
N ARG A 158 -4.70 5.15 25.19
CA ARG A 158 -5.07 6.03 24.05
C ARG A 158 -5.00 5.23 22.76
N VAL A 159 -6.16 4.88 22.22
CA VAL A 159 -6.27 3.88 21.15
C VAL A 159 -6.69 4.50 19.82
N LEU A 160 -6.05 4.07 18.73
CA LEU A 160 -6.51 4.35 17.36
C LEU A 160 -6.89 3.06 16.65
N VAL A 161 -8.10 2.99 16.09
CA VAL A 161 -8.47 1.93 15.16
C VAL A 161 -8.10 2.35 13.75
N VAL A 162 -7.27 1.55 13.07
CA VAL A 162 -6.90 1.74 11.66
C VAL A 162 -7.67 0.74 10.80
N PRO A 163 -8.63 1.21 9.98
CA PRO A 163 -9.44 0.33 9.12
C PRO A 163 -8.61 -0.40 8.05
N GLU A 164 -9.26 -1.35 7.37
CA GLU A 164 -8.61 -2.14 6.33
C GLU A 164 -7.93 -1.25 5.27
N GLY A 165 -6.65 -1.53 5.04
CA GLY A 165 -5.80 -0.80 4.10
C GLY A 165 -5.48 0.64 4.49
N GLY A 166 -5.79 1.08 5.72
CA GLY A 166 -5.59 2.47 6.15
C GLY A 166 -6.64 3.43 5.59
N ASP A 167 -7.89 2.98 5.43
CA ASP A 167 -9.04 3.77 4.96
C ASP A 167 -9.45 4.81 6.03
N CYS A 168 -8.60 5.82 6.21
CA CYS A 168 -8.72 6.86 7.23
C CYS A 168 -8.25 8.22 6.69
N ARG A 169 -8.71 9.30 7.33
CA ARG A 169 -8.40 10.67 6.92
C ARG A 169 -6.92 10.98 7.08
N GLU A 170 -6.28 10.41 8.10
CA GLU A 170 -4.87 10.58 8.40
C GLU A 170 -3.95 10.06 7.30
N ALA A 171 -4.41 9.16 6.43
CA ALA A 171 -3.64 8.68 5.28
C ALA A 171 -3.52 9.72 4.16
N LEU A 172 -4.42 10.72 4.13
CA LEU A 172 -4.60 11.61 2.99
C LEU A 172 -3.33 12.39 2.62
N PRO A 173 -2.65 13.13 3.52
CA PRO A 173 -1.46 13.88 3.13
C PRO A 173 -0.37 12.98 2.53
N GLY A 174 -0.17 11.80 3.12
CA GLY A 174 0.83 10.84 2.68
C GLY A 174 0.55 10.24 1.30
N ILE A 175 -0.69 9.86 1.01
CA ILE A 175 -1.03 9.29 -0.31
C ILE A 175 -0.98 10.31 -1.46
N LEU A 176 -1.19 11.60 -1.17
CA LEU A 176 -1.05 12.67 -2.16
C LEU A 176 0.40 12.83 -2.64
N THR A 177 1.38 12.42 -1.82
CA THR A 177 2.82 12.54 -2.18
C THR A 177 3.22 11.70 -3.39
N LEU A 178 2.44 10.67 -3.76
CA LEU A 178 2.71 9.85 -4.94
C LEU A 178 2.65 10.69 -6.23
N ALA A 179 1.69 11.61 -6.34
CA ALA A 179 1.58 12.49 -7.51
C ALA A 179 2.77 13.47 -7.57
N GLY A 180 3.15 14.07 -6.44
CA GLY A 180 4.31 14.95 -6.38
C GLY A 180 5.61 14.25 -6.77
N ASP A 181 5.81 13.01 -6.33
CA ASP A 181 7.00 12.23 -6.69
C ASP A 181 7.00 11.78 -8.16
N LEU A 182 5.82 11.49 -8.73
CA LEU A 182 5.67 11.26 -10.18
C LEU A 182 6.06 12.51 -10.98
N LEU A 183 5.52 13.67 -10.61
CA LEU A 183 5.79 14.95 -11.31
C LEU A 183 7.28 15.33 -11.23
N ARG A 184 7.92 15.04 -10.09
CA ARG A 184 9.38 15.16 -9.96
C ARG A 184 10.09 14.28 -11.00
N ASN A 185 9.72 13.01 -11.14
CA ASN A 185 10.34 12.14 -12.13
C ASN A 185 10.09 12.59 -13.58
N GLU A 186 8.91 13.12 -13.90
CA GLU A 186 8.63 13.70 -15.22
C GLU A 186 9.52 14.91 -15.49
N HIS A 187 9.69 15.79 -14.50
CA HIS A 187 10.58 16.94 -14.59
C HIS A 187 12.04 16.52 -14.78
N GLU A 188 12.53 15.55 -14.00
CA GLU A 188 13.92 15.05 -14.08
C GLU A 188 14.22 14.33 -15.40
N SER A 189 13.26 13.55 -15.93
CA SER A 189 13.46 12.77 -17.16
C SER A 189 13.13 13.53 -18.44
N GLY A 190 12.36 14.63 -18.35
CA GLY A 190 11.79 15.32 -19.51
C GLY A 190 10.67 14.53 -20.21
N ILE A 191 10.23 13.40 -19.64
CA ILE A 191 9.17 12.56 -20.20
C ILE A 191 7.86 12.86 -19.47
N ARG A 192 6.80 13.07 -20.24
CA ARG A 192 5.43 13.22 -19.71
C ARG A 192 4.61 11.97 -19.95
N PHE A 193 3.77 11.61 -19.00
CA PHE A 193 2.89 10.44 -19.06
C PHE A 193 1.42 10.84 -19.03
N ASP A 194 0.77 10.76 -20.19
CA ASP A 194 -0.67 11.04 -20.33
C ASP A 194 -1.51 9.86 -19.81
N ASP A 195 -1.02 8.63 -19.99
CA ASP A 195 -1.64 7.38 -19.55
C ASP A 195 -0.86 6.78 -18.39
N ILE A 196 -1.52 6.66 -17.24
CA ILE A 196 -0.92 6.11 -16.02
C ILE A 196 -1.73 4.91 -15.56
N TRP A 197 -1.07 3.80 -15.26
CA TRP A 197 -1.67 2.55 -14.81
C TRP A 197 -1.38 2.32 -13.33
N ILE A 198 -2.39 1.96 -12.55
CA ILE A 198 -2.25 1.64 -11.13
C ILE A 198 -3.20 0.52 -10.69
N ASP A 199 -2.79 -0.30 -9.73
CA ASP A 199 -3.64 -1.31 -9.12
C ASP A 199 -4.53 -0.71 -8.00
N SER A 200 -5.66 -1.35 -7.75
CA SER A 200 -6.58 -0.98 -6.67
C SER A 200 -7.05 -2.22 -5.92
N GLY A 201 -6.43 -2.48 -4.76
CA GLY A 201 -6.98 -3.33 -3.71
C GLY A 201 -8.06 -2.61 -2.92
N THR A 202 -7.66 -1.76 -1.97
CA THR A 202 -8.59 -0.91 -1.20
C THR A 202 -8.89 0.45 -1.86
N GLY A 203 -8.29 0.72 -3.03
CA GLY A 203 -8.45 1.98 -3.77
C GLY A 203 -7.63 3.17 -3.27
N ILE A 204 -7.20 3.17 -2.01
CA ILE A 204 -6.61 4.35 -1.34
C ILE A 204 -5.41 4.94 -2.08
N SER A 205 -4.47 4.11 -2.55
CA SER A 205 -3.28 4.62 -3.27
C SER A 205 -3.64 5.21 -4.65
N ALA A 206 -4.60 4.59 -5.36
CA ALA A 206 -5.10 5.12 -6.64
C ALA A 206 -5.92 6.40 -6.46
N ILE A 207 -6.71 6.50 -5.38
CA ILE A 207 -7.39 7.73 -4.98
C ILE A 207 -6.38 8.85 -4.67
N GLY A 208 -5.31 8.53 -3.94
CA GLY A 208 -4.25 9.50 -3.65
C GLY A 208 -3.55 10.01 -4.91
N LEU A 209 -3.31 9.14 -5.89
CA LEU A 209 -2.78 9.54 -7.20
C LEU A 209 -3.76 10.43 -7.96
N LEU A 210 -5.06 10.08 -8.03
CA LEU A 210 -6.08 10.90 -8.67
C LEU A 210 -6.17 12.30 -8.06
N LEU A 211 -6.32 12.37 -6.73
CA LEU A 211 -6.46 13.63 -6.02
C LEU A 211 -5.17 14.46 -6.07
N GLY A 212 -4.01 13.81 -5.94
CA GLY A 212 -2.72 14.47 -6.01
C GLY A 212 -2.47 15.08 -7.39
N LEU A 213 -2.72 14.32 -8.47
CA LEU A 213 -2.60 14.87 -9.83
C LEU A 213 -3.59 16.02 -10.02
N ARG A 214 -4.85 15.87 -9.62
CA ARG A 214 -5.85 16.94 -9.69
C ARG A 214 -5.42 18.23 -8.99
N LEU A 215 -4.83 18.13 -7.80
CA LEU A 215 -4.31 19.28 -7.03
C LEU A 215 -3.13 19.98 -7.72
N HIS A 216 -2.29 19.22 -8.41
CA HIS A 216 -1.12 19.78 -9.10
C HIS A 216 -1.46 20.39 -10.48
N GLN A 217 -2.72 20.29 -10.93
CA GLN A 217 -3.20 20.78 -12.23
C GLN A 217 -2.30 20.48 -13.44
N PRO A 218 -1.71 19.28 -13.60
CA PRO A 218 -1.12 18.93 -14.87
C PRO A 218 -2.25 18.63 -15.86
N HIS A 219 -1.97 18.89 -17.13
CA HIS A 219 -2.80 18.67 -18.32
C HIS A 219 -3.66 17.37 -18.32
N PRO A 220 -4.67 17.25 -19.22
CA PRO A 220 -5.55 16.09 -19.28
C PRO A 220 -4.79 14.76 -19.26
N ARG A 221 -5.11 13.90 -18.30
CA ARG A 221 -4.50 12.58 -18.10
C ARG A 221 -5.58 11.51 -17.97
N ARG A 222 -5.24 10.28 -18.34
CA ARG A 222 -6.07 9.09 -18.13
C ARG A 222 -5.43 8.22 -17.07
N LEU A 223 -6.21 7.88 -16.05
CA LEU A 223 -5.77 6.94 -15.03
C LEU A 223 -6.46 5.60 -15.22
N HIS A 224 -5.69 4.58 -15.60
CA HIS A 224 -6.16 3.22 -15.77
C HIS A 224 -6.01 2.44 -14.46
N ILE A 225 -7.13 2.08 -13.84
CA ILE A 225 -7.17 1.45 -12.52
C ILE A 225 -7.56 -0.01 -12.67
N THR A 226 -6.66 -0.94 -12.33
CA THR A 226 -7.01 -2.37 -12.24
C THR A 226 -7.63 -2.67 -10.88
N LEU A 227 -8.93 -2.98 -10.86
CA LEU A 227 -9.68 -3.32 -9.64
C LEU A 227 -9.35 -4.74 -9.18
N ILE A 228 -8.33 -4.89 -8.33
CA ILE A 228 -7.92 -6.16 -7.73
C ILE A 228 -8.94 -6.67 -6.72
N ALA A 229 -9.63 -5.75 -6.04
CA ALA A 229 -10.75 -6.02 -5.16
C ALA A 229 -11.84 -4.94 -5.30
N GLY A 230 -13.06 -5.31 -4.94
CA GLY A 230 -14.23 -4.44 -5.07
C GLY A 230 -14.60 -4.17 -6.52
N ASP A 231 -15.47 -3.18 -6.71
CA ASP A 231 -15.94 -2.74 -8.01
C ASP A 231 -15.82 -1.21 -8.15
N ARG A 232 -16.28 -0.70 -9.30
CA ARG A 232 -16.26 0.73 -9.61
C ARG A 232 -17.09 1.53 -8.61
N GLU A 233 -18.23 1.02 -8.17
CA GLU A 233 -19.13 1.76 -7.28
C GLU A 233 -18.49 1.94 -5.91
N ALA A 234 -17.97 0.85 -5.32
CA ALA A 234 -17.26 0.88 -4.05
C ALA A 234 -15.98 1.73 -4.12
N PHE A 235 -15.29 1.76 -5.26
CA PHE A 235 -14.17 2.68 -5.47
C PHE A 235 -14.63 4.13 -5.47
N MET A 236 -15.67 4.47 -6.24
CA MET A 236 -16.15 5.85 -6.38
C MET A 236 -16.77 6.39 -5.10
N GLU A 237 -17.46 5.56 -4.31
CA GLU A 237 -17.93 5.93 -2.98
C GLU A 237 -16.76 6.36 -2.08
N ARG A 238 -15.70 5.55 -2.03
CA ARG A 238 -14.49 5.87 -1.27
C ARG A 238 -13.79 7.10 -1.81
N TYR A 239 -13.69 7.24 -3.14
CA TYR A 239 -13.13 8.42 -3.78
C TYR A 239 -13.84 9.70 -3.32
N ARG A 240 -15.19 9.75 -3.34
CA ARG A 240 -15.98 10.91 -2.89
C ARG A 240 -15.70 11.28 -1.43
N ARG A 241 -15.51 10.28 -0.57
CA ARG A 241 -15.16 10.51 0.85
C ARG A 241 -13.77 11.15 0.98
N PHE A 242 -12.76 10.62 0.28
CA PHE A 242 -11.41 11.20 0.28
C PHE A 242 -11.37 12.57 -0.40
N GLU A 243 -12.15 12.78 -1.46
CA GLU A 243 -12.33 14.06 -2.13
C GLU A 243 -12.86 15.12 -1.17
N HIS A 244 -13.88 14.79 -0.37
CA HIS A 244 -14.40 15.69 0.66
C HIS A 244 -13.36 16.02 1.75
N TRP A 245 -12.59 15.02 2.20
CA TRP A 245 -11.48 15.26 3.13
C TRP A 245 -10.40 16.14 2.51
N CYS A 246 -10.13 15.94 1.23
CA CYS A 246 -9.15 16.70 0.47
C CYS A 246 -9.57 18.15 0.24
N ALA A 247 -10.85 18.41 -0.08
CA ALA A 247 -11.39 19.77 -0.16
C ALA A 247 -11.26 20.49 1.20
N THR A 248 -11.58 19.80 2.29
CA THR A 248 -11.40 20.34 3.65
C THR A 248 -9.93 20.66 3.95
N LEU A 249 -9.00 19.76 3.60
CA LEU A 249 -7.56 19.98 3.80
C LEU A 249 -7.01 21.11 2.90
N HIS A 250 -7.53 21.23 1.68
CA HIS A 250 -7.15 22.25 0.71
C HIS A 250 -7.67 23.64 1.09
N GLY A 251 -8.71 23.73 1.93
CA GLY A 251 -9.35 24.98 2.31
C GLY A 251 -10.35 25.50 1.27
N GLY A 252 -10.86 24.63 0.39
CA GLY A 252 -11.77 25.03 -0.68
C GLY A 252 -12.11 23.91 -1.67
N PRO A 253 -12.94 24.19 -2.68
CA PRO A 253 -13.22 23.23 -3.74
C PRO A 253 -11.93 22.86 -4.48
N LEU A 254 -11.78 21.58 -4.79
CA LEU A 254 -10.67 21.11 -5.62
C LEU A 254 -10.86 21.57 -7.07
N PRO A 255 -9.77 21.74 -7.85
CA PRO A 255 -9.83 22.07 -9.28
C PRO A 255 -10.75 21.12 -10.07
N ASP A 256 -11.19 21.43 -11.29
CA ASP A 256 -11.87 20.41 -12.11
C ASP A 256 -10.99 19.15 -12.23
N PRO A 257 -11.53 17.94 -12.03
CA PRO A 257 -10.75 16.72 -12.13
C PRO A 257 -9.89 16.67 -13.39
N GLY A 258 -10.37 17.06 -14.58
CA GLY A 258 -9.61 16.98 -15.84
C GLY A 258 -8.97 15.60 -16.13
N LEU A 259 -9.34 14.59 -15.34
CA LEU A 259 -8.75 13.27 -15.16
C LEU A 259 -9.88 12.28 -15.26
N GLU A 260 -9.79 11.38 -16.24
CA GLU A 260 -10.78 10.33 -16.43
C GLU A 260 -10.25 9.00 -15.85
N PRO A 261 -10.88 8.46 -14.79
CA PRO A 261 -10.54 7.13 -14.30
C PRO A 261 -11.18 6.04 -15.19
N HIS A 262 -10.33 5.23 -15.81
CA HIS A 262 -10.72 4.06 -16.59
C HIS A 262 -10.52 2.79 -15.76
N PHE A 263 -11.61 2.09 -15.47
CA PHE A 263 -11.58 0.89 -14.64
C PHE A 263 -11.41 -0.38 -15.47
N HIS A 264 -10.48 -1.22 -15.04
CA HIS A 264 -10.20 -2.52 -15.63
C HIS A 264 -10.43 -3.63 -14.60
N ARG A 265 -11.01 -4.74 -15.02
CA ARG A 265 -11.00 -5.97 -14.21
C ARG A 265 -9.72 -6.75 -14.47
N PRO A 266 -9.21 -7.53 -13.49
CA PRO A 266 -8.06 -8.38 -13.72
C PRO A 266 -8.34 -9.34 -14.87
N ALA A 267 -7.42 -9.42 -15.83
CA ALA A 267 -7.58 -10.27 -17.02
C ALA A 267 -7.65 -11.78 -16.68
N SER A 268 -7.22 -12.17 -15.48
CA SER A 268 -7.30 -13.52 -14.96
C SER A 268 -7.44 -13.47 -13.43
N ALA A 269 -8.11 -14.48 -12.85
CA ALA A 269 -8.34 -14.59 -11.41
C ALA A 269 -8.93 -13.30 -10.80
N ALA A 270 -10.06 -12.84 -11.35
CA ALA A 270 -10.65 -11.54 -11.04
C ALA A 270 -11.03 -11.36 -9.57
N SER A 271 -11.34 -12.44 -8.86
CA SER A 271 -11.67 -12.37 -7.43
C SER A 271 -10.42 -12.08 -6.58
N PHE A 272 -10.57 -11.23 -5.56
CA PHE A 272 -9.51 -10.90 -4.62
C PHE A 272 -8.91 -12.16 -3.96
N GLY A 273 -7.58 -12.23 -3.88
CA GLY A 273 -6.87 -13.37 -3.28
C GLY A 273 -6.88 -14.66 -4.10
N SER A 274 -7.71 -14.78 -5.15
CA SER A 274 -7.67 -15.92 -6.05
C SER A 274 -6.40 -15.89 -6.90
N VAL A 275 -5.77 -17.04 -7.10
CA VAL A 275 -4.55 -17.18 -7.91
C VAL A 275 -4.67 -18.48 -8.67
N ASN A 276 -4.48 -18.45 -9.98
CA ASN A 276 -4.54 -19.62 -10.87
C ASN A 276 -3.20 -19.83 -11.60
N ALA A 277 -3.11 -20.87 -12.43
CA ALA A 277 -1.88 -21.21 -13.17
C ALA A 277 -1.40 -20.04 -14.04
N CYS A 278 -2.30 -19.40 -14.79
CA CYS A 278 -1.99 -18.23 -15.61
C CYS A 278 -1.31 -17.11 -14.81
N VAL A 279 -1.83 -16.74 -13.63
CA VAL A 279 -1.20 -15.70 -12.80
C VAL A 279 0.19 -16.13 -12.31
N LEU A 280 0.39 -17.40 -11.98
CA LEU A 280 1.70 -17.93 -11.57
C LEU A 280 2.71 -17.94 -12.73
N GLU A 281 2.28 -18.34 -13.93
CA GLU A 281 3.09 -18.29 -15.15
C GLU A 281 3.49 -16.86 -15.50
N GLU A 282 2.55 -15.92 -15.41
CA GLU A 282 2.84 -14.50 -15.65
C GLU A 282 3.76 -13.91 -14.58
N THR A 283 3.66 -14.38 -13.33
CA THR A 283 4.63 -14.03 -12.27
C THR A 283 6.06 -14.40 -12.69
N HIS A 284 6.27 -15.63 -13.17
CA HIS A 284 7.57 -16.09 -13.68
C HIS A 284 8.01 -15.34 -14.94
N ARG A 285 7.09 -15.11 -15.88
CA ARG A 285 7.37 -14.40 -17.13
C ARG A 285 7.83 -12.96 -16.87
N ILE A 286 7.09 -12.22 -16.04
CA ILE A 286 7.42 -10.85 -15.65
C ILE A 286 8.80 -10.80 -14.98
N ALA A 287 9.10 -11.74 -14.07
CA ALA A 287 10.40 -11.80 -13.43
C ALA A 287 11.55 -11.96 -14.44
N ARG A 288 11.39 -12.84 -15.44
CA ARG A 288 12.42 -13.10 -16.47
C ARG A 288 12.58 -11.97 -17.48
N GLU A 289 11.47 -11.35 -17.90
CA GLU A 289 11.48 -10.33 -18.94
C GLU A 289 11.83 -8.93 -18.41
N ALA A 290 11.27 -8.56 -17.26
CA ALA A 290 11.37 -7.23 -16.70
C ALA A 290 12.37 -7.13 -15.53
N GLY A 291 12.83 -8.25 -14.99
CA GLY A 291 13.73 -8.26 -13.83
C GLY A 291 13.07 -7.75 -12.55
N ILE A 292 11.74 -7.87 -12.45
CA ILE A 292 10.95 -7.43 -11.28
C ILE A 292 10.19 -8.61 -10.67
N LEU A 293 10.30 -8.76 -9.36
CA LEU A 293 9.55 -9.74 -8.60
C LEU A 293 8.18 -9.17 -8.25
N VAL A 294 7.11 -9.89 -8.56
CA VAL A 294 5.73 -9.42 -8.41
C VAL A 294 4.91 -10.44 -7.63
N ASP A 295 4.08 -9.98 -6.70
CA ASP A 295 3.22 -10.90 -5.95
C ASP A 295 2.02 -11.39 -6.80
N PRO A 296 1.57 -12.64 -6.64
CA PRO A 296 0.43 -13.17 -7.39
C PRO A 296 -0.94 -12.57 -7.02
N VAL A 297 -1.07 -11.83 -5.92
CA VAL A 297 -2.36 -11.31 -5.44
C VAL A 297 -2.70 -9.98 -6.10
N TYR A 298 -1.74 -9.07 -6.21
CA TYR A 298 -1.91 -7.71 -6.73
C TYR A 298 -1.08 -7.50 -8.00
N SER A 299 0.23 -7.53 -7.87
CA SER A 299 1.14 -6.94 -8.86
C SER A 299 1.21 -7.75 -10.16
N ALA A 300 1.22 -9.08 -10.07
CA ALA A 300 1.19 -9.94 -11.25
C ALA A 300 -0.11 -9.76 -12.04
N LYS A 301 -1.26 -9.65 -11.35
CA LYS A 301 -2.56 -9.43 -12.00
C LYS A 301 -2.65 -8.06 -12.65
N HIS A 302 -2.14 -7.03 -11.98
CA HIS A 302 -2.10 -5.68 -12.53
C HIS A 302 -1.26 -5.63 -13.80
N LEU A 303 0.00 -6.06 -13.72
CA LEU A 303 0.91 -6.07 -14.87
C LEU A 303 0.42 -6.98 -16.00
N TYR A 304 -0.14 -8.15 -15.69
CA TYR A 304 -0.77 -8.98 -16.72
C TYR A 304 -1.94 -8.27 -17.41
N THR A 305 -2.78 -7.56 -16.65
CA THR A 305 -3.90 -6.79 -17.22
C THR A 305 -3.38 -5.66 -18.10
N VAL A 306 -2.38 -4.90 -17.66
CA VAL A 306 -1.71 -3.86 -18.45
C VAL A 306 -1.18 -4.45 -19.76
N ARG A 307 -0.47 -5.59 -19.70
CA ARG A 307 0.05 -6.28 -20.88
C ARG A 307 -1.05 -6.62 -21.89
N GLN A 308 -2.17 -7.14 -21.42
CA GLN A 308 -3.30 -7.50 -22.29
C GLN A 308 -3.94 -6.25 -22.91
N GLN A 309 -4.08 -5.16 -22.15
CA GLN A 309 -4.63 -3.90 -22.68
C GLN A 309 -3.70 -3.26 -23.71
N LEU A 310 -2.39 -3.24 -23.47
CA LEU A 310 -1.40 -2.70 -24.41
C LEU A 310 -1.28 -3.54 -25.68
N ARG A 311 -1.51 -4.86 -25.61
CA ARG A 311 -1.57 -5.72 -26.81
C ARG A 311 -2.81 -5.42 -27.66
N ALA A 312 -3.95 -5.19 -27.01
CA ALA A 312 -5.19 -4.84 -27.71
C ALA A 312 -5.15 -3.40 -28.25
N HIS A 313 -4.48 -2.50 -27.54
CA HIS A 313 -4.38 -1.07 -27.86
C HIS A 313 -2.92 -0.62 -27.72
N PRO A 314 -2.08 -0.85 -28.75
CA PRO A 314 -0.68 -0.46 -28.72
C PRO A 314 -0.52 1.04 -28.42
N PRO A 315 0.36 1.40 -27.48
CA PRO A 315 0.62 2.80 -27.14
C PRO A 315 1.31 3.51 -28.30
N ASN A 316 1.03 4.80 -28.49
CA ASN A 316 1.73 5.68 -29.44
C ASN A 316 2.55 6.78 -28.74
N ARG A 317 2.53 6.78 -27.40
CA ARG A 317 3.19 7.75 -26.51
C ARG A 317 3.67 7.04 -25.25
N PRO A 318 4.62 7.63 -24.51
CA PRO A 318 5.05 7.09 -23.24
C PRO A 318 3.90 6.89 -22.25
N GLN A 319 3.81 5.72 -21.64
CA GLN A 319 2.85 5.43 -20.56
C GLN A 319 3.58 4.95 -19.31
N LEU A 320 2.99 5.20 -18.14
CA LEU A 320 3.60 4.85 -16.86
C LEU A 320 2.79 3.79 -16.12
N VAL A 321 3.46 2.73 -15.65
CA VAL A 321 2.88 1.75 -14.73
C VAL A 321 3.39 2.01 -13.33
N ILE A 322 2.49 2.21 -12.37
CA ILE A 322 2.83 2.31 -10.96
C ILE A 322 2.95 0.90 -10.39
N TYR A 323 4.18 0.50 -10.07
CA TYR A 323 4.41 -0.77 -9.40
C TYR A 323 4.32 -0.58 -7.88
N GLY A 324 3.17 -0.94 -7.33
CA GLY A 324 2.83 -0.75 -5.93
C GLY A 324 3.57 -1.64 -4.93
N GLY A 325 4.54 -2.43 -5.37
CA GLY A 325 5.39 -3.32 -4.57
C GLY A 325 4.68 -4.55 -4.02
N GLY A 326 5.18 -5.04 -2.88
CA GLY A 326 4.70 -6.25 -2.21
C GLY A 326 5.43 -7.57 -2.53
N PRO A 327 6.72 -7.59 -2.94
CA PRO A 327 7.40 -8.86 -3.26
C PRO A 327 7.46 -9.81 -2.05
N LEU A 328 7.39 -9.29 -0.80
CA LEU A 328 7.25 -10.11 0.42
C LEU A 328 6.03 -11.04 0.39
N GLY A 329 4.99 -10.69 -0.37
CA GLY A 329 3.84 -11.55 -0.60
C GLY A 329 4.21 -12.90 -1.23
N LEU A 330 5.31 -12.98 -2.00
CA LEU A 330 5.80 -14.21 -2.62
C LEU A 330 6.13 -15.30 -1.60
N CYS A 331 6.53 -14.93 -0.38
CA CYS A 331 6.82 -15.87 0.70
C CYS A 331 5.57 -16.67 1.12
N GLY A 332 4.35 -16.23 0.78
CA GLY A 332 3.12 -16.98 0.97
C GLY A 332 2.75 -17.93 -0.19
N PHE A 333 3.56 -17.98 -1.25
CA PHE A 333 3.28 -18.72 -2.49
C PHE A 333 4.40 -19.68 -2.90
N GLN A 334 5.39 -19.94 -2.05
CA GLN A 334 6.58 -20.75 -2.38
C GLN A 334 6.23 -22.11 -2.99
N SER A 335 5.36 -22.89 -2.34
CA SER A 335 4.94 -24.22 -2.82
C SER A 335 4.21 -24.18 -4.17
N ARG A 336 3.59 -23.05 -4.50
CA ARG A 336 2.85 -22.85 -5.76
C ARG A 336 3.73 -22.30 -6.88
N LEU A 337 4.75 -21.53 -6.55
CA LEU A 337 5.70 -20.97 -7.51
C LEU A 337 6.81 -21.94 -7.87
N ALA A 338 7.14 -22.87 -6.98
CA ALA A 338 8.10 -23.94 -7.19
C ALA A 338 7.49 -25.32 -6.82
N PRO A 339 6.50 -25.79 -7.59
CA PRO A 339 5.92 -27.11 -7.37
C PRO A 339 7.01 -28.18 -7.55
N GLY A 340 7.30 -28.94 -6.49
CA GLY A 340 8.34 -29.98 -6.49
C GLY A 340 9.47 -29.80 -5.48
N LEU A 341 9.61 -28.63 -4.83
CA LEU A 341 10.53 -28.45 -3.68
C LEU A 341 10.03 -29.10 -2.37
N GLY A 342 8.90 -29.82 -2.42
CA GLY A 342 8.20 -30.37 -1.26
C GLY A 342 8.24 -31.90 -1.18
N SER A 343 9.43 -32.49 -1.11
CA SER A 343 9.71 -33.72 -0.36
C SER A 343 11.22 -33.97 -0.27
N ALA A 344 11.92 -33.23 0.58
CA ALA A 344 13.18 -33.71 1.14
C ALA A 344 12.90 -34.06 2.62
N PRO A 345 12.98 -35.33 3.04
CA PRO A 345 13.06 -35.66 4.45
C PRO A 345 14.52 -35.50 4.90
N GLY A 346 14.75 -34.95 6.10
CA GLY A 346 15.98 -35.23 6.84
C GLY A 346 16.76 -34.03 7.34
N ASN A 347 16.65 -33.85 8.66
CA ASN A 347 17.64 -33.32 9.60
C ASN A 347 18.01 -31.82 9.54
N PRO A 348 17.80 -31.05 10.63
CA PRO A 348 18.47 -29.77 10.76
C PRO A 348 19.97 -30.03 10.93
N GLU A 349 20.77 -29.68 9.93
CA GLU A 349 22.19 -29.46 10.18
C GLU A 349 22.28 -28.34 11.20
N THR A 350 22.60 -28.74 12.43
CA THR A 350 23.13 -27.88 13.46
C THR A 350 24.29 -27.10 12.84
N LEU A 351 24.10 -25.80 12.62
CA LEU A 351 25.21 -24.85 12.50
C LEU A 351 26.02 -24.94 13.81
N LYS A 352 27.00 -25.84 13.86
CA LYS A 352 28.04 -25.76 14.88
C LYS A 352 28.89 -24.53 14.55
N PRO A 353 29.09 -23.60 15.48
CA PRO A 353 30.02 -22.51 15.28
C PRO A 353 31.41 -23.11 15.06
N SER A 354 32.12 -22.66 14.03
CA SER A 354 33.52 -23.02 13.83
C SER A 354 34.31 -22.54 15.06
N SER A 355 34.69 -23.48 15.91
CA SER A 355 35.63 -23.25 17.01
C SER A 355 36.96 -22.78 16.43
N GLU A 356 37.31 -21.55 16.78
CA GLU A 356 38.65 -21.08 17.14
C GLU A 356 39.83 -21.82 16.46
N ARG A 357 40.42 -21.16 15.46
CA ARG A 357 41.86 -21.26 15.26
C ARG A 357 42.54 -20.24 16.16
N LYS A 358 43.34 -20.72 17.10
CA LYS A 358 44.48 -20.00 17.69
C LYS A 358 45.53 -21.02 18.15
N PRO A 359 46.82 -20.64 18.21
CA PRO A 359 47.56 -19.70 17.36
C PRO A 359 48.27 -20.39 16.20
#